data_AF-A0A1I4EL72-F1
#
_entry.id   AF-A0A1I4EL72-F1
#
_cell.length_a   1.000
_cell.length_b   1.000
_cell.length_c   1.000
_cell.angle_alpha   90.00
_cell.angle_beta   90.00
_cell.angle_gamma   90.00
#
_symmetry.space_group_name_H-M   'P 1'
#
loop_
_entity.id
_entity.type
_entity.pdbx_description
1 polymer ?
#
loop_
_entity_poly.entity_id
_entity_poly.type
_entity_poly.pdbx_seq_one_letter_code
_entity_poly.pdbx_strand_id
1 'polypeptide(L)'
;MSCLCGFEPETLPVVPKTLGIDLGLKDLFVTSEGERFGNPRHAAKYASRLALAQRRLSRKQLGSKNRARARRKVARIHAKISDCRADGLHKLSRRLINENQVVCAETLAVKNMLCNPKLSKAIADAGWGEFVRQLEYKGGWAGRQIVQIDRWYPSSKRCSCCGHTLERLPLDVRRWSCPECATEHDRDVNAAINIKAAGLAVLALGENVSGMGQVSMSCSR
;
A
#
# COMPACT_ATOMS: atom_id res chain seq x y z
N MET A 1 -25.68 -14.92 10.88
CA MET A 1 -26.16 -14.68 9.50
C MET A 1 -25.40 -13.50 8.94
N SER A 2 -24.83 -13.61 7.74
CA SER A 2 -24.38 -12.46 6.95
C SER A 2 -25.46 -12.17 5.91
N CYS A 3 -25.97 -10.95 5.86
CA CYS A 3 -26.90 -10.51 4.83
C CYS A 3 -26.15 -9.56 3.88
N LEU A 4 -26.27 -9.79 2.57
CA LEU A 4 -25.79 -8.84 1.56
C LEU A 4 -26.91 -7.82 1.32
N CYS A 5 -26.62 -6.54 1.48
CA CYS A 5 -27.53 -5.47 1.12
C CYS A 5 -27.02 -4.70 -0.10
N GLY A 6 -27.96 -4.13 -0.86
CA GLY A 6 -27.61 -3.10 -1.83
C GLY A 6 -27.02 -1.89 -1.11
N PHE A 7 -25.95 -1.33 -1.66
CA PHE A 7 -25.31 -0.13 -1.16
C PHE A 7 -25.06 0.80 -2.34
N GLU A 8 -25.65 1.99 -2.28
CA GLU A 8 -25.40 3.07 -3.21
C GLU A 8 -24.40 4.04 -2.56
N PRO A 9 -23.18 4.17 -3.10
CA PRO A 9 -22.18 5.02 -2.50
C PRO A 9 -22.45 6.50 -2.78
N GLU A 10 -22.36 7.33 -1.74
CA GLU A 10 -22.39 8.79 -1.85
C GLU A 10 -21.00 9.34 -2.19
N THR A 11 -20.93 10.11 -3.27
CA THR A 11 -19.70 10.80 -3.67
C THR A 11 -19.39 11.97 -2.75
N LEU A 12 -18.10 12.19 -2.46
CA LEU A 12 -17.68 13.35 -1.69
C LEU A 12 -17.59 14.62 -2.57
N PRO A 13 -17.69 15.82 -1.99
CA PRO A 13 -17.43 17.06 -2.72
C PRO A 13 -16.06 17.06 -3.39
N VAL A 14 -15.98 17.63 -4.59
CA VAL A 14 -14.74 17.73 -5.36
C VAL A 14 -13.74 18.60 -4.60
N VAL A 15 -12.49 18.15 -4.55
CA VAL A 15 -11.36 18.91 -4.00
C VAL A 15 -10.27 19.04 -5.07
N PRO A 16 -9.45 20.11 -5.08
CA PRO A 16 -8.37 20.24 -6.07
C PRO A 16 -7.11 19.44 -5.69
N LYS A 17 -7.11 18.79 -4.52
CA LYS A 17 -5.91 18.17 -3.95
C LYS A 17 -5.56 16.86 -4.66
N THR A 18 -4.32 16.74 -5.11
CA THR A 18 -3.75 15.52 -5.69
C THR A 18 -2.48 15.13 -4.95
N LEU A 19 -2.31 13.85 -4.66
CA LEU A 19 -1.21 13.33 -3.84
C LEU A 19 -0.50 12.16 -4.53
N GLY A 20 0.83 12.13 -4.48
CA GLY A 20 1.60 10.92 -4.78
C GLY A 20 2.01 10.21 -3.50
N ILE A 21 2.00 8.88 -3.51
CA ILE A 21 2.47 8.05 -2.40
C ILE A 21 3.54 7.05 -2.89
N ASP A 22 4.64 6.99 -2.14
CA ASP A 22 5.71 5.99 -2.29
C ASP A 22 5.54 4.92 -1.21
N LEU A 23 5.39 3.64 -1.59
CA LEU A 23 5.07 2.54 -0.67
C LEU A 23 6.35 1.87 -0.15
N GLY A 24 6.50 1.72 1.17
CA GLY A 24 7.75 1.29 1.79
C GLY A 24 7.62 0.31 2.97
N LEU A 25 8.75 -0.29 3.36
CA LEU A 25 8.84 -1.19 4.53
C LEU A 25 9.25 -0.43 5.81
N LYS A 26 9.95 0.69 5.67
CA LYS A 26 10.30 1.58 6.79
C LYS A 26 9.04 2.34 7.21
N ASP A 27 8.53 3.13 6.28
CA ASP A 27 7.23 3.80 6.35
C ASP A 27 6.30 3.05 5.40
N LEU A 28 5.05 2.77 5.82
CA LEU A 28 4.05 2.12 4.97
C LEU A 28 3.89 2.89 3.66
N PHE A 29 3.83 4.23 3.77
CA PHE A 29 4.00 5.13 2.65
C PHE A 29 4.55 6.49 3.06
N VAL A 30 5.15 7.19 2.09
CA VAL A 30 5.57 8.59 2.18
C VAL A 30 4.84 9.39 1.11
N THR A 31 4.39 10.59 1.45
CA THR A 31 3.60 11.43 0.54
C THR A 31 4.46 12.44 -0.21
N SER A 32 3.96 12.94 -1.33
CA SER A 32 4.58 14.04 -2.09
C SER A 32 4.63 15.36 -1.31
N GLU A 33 3.91 15.46 -0.18
CA GLU A 33 3.90 16.62 0.73
C GLU A 33 4.91 16.45 1.88
N GLY A 34 5.63 15.32 1.94
CA GLY A 34 6.65 15.05 2.95
C GLY A 34 6.14 14.34 4.21
N GLU A 35 4.83 14.10 4.34
CA GLU A 35 4.28 13.30 5.44
C GLU A 35 4.72 11.83 5.33
N ARG A 36 5.12 11.23 6.46
CA ARG A 36 5.52 9.83 6.56
C ARG A 36 4.57 9.06 7.46
N PHE A 37 4.08 7.93 6.96
CA PHE A 37 3.18 7.06 7.69
C PHE A 37 3.91 5.77 8.03
N GLY A 38 4.34 5.63 9.29
CA GLY A 38 5.12 4.50 9.75
C GLY A 38 4.40 3.15 9.57
N ASN A 39 5.16 2.07 9.39
CA ASN A 39 4.61 0.72 9.39
C ASN A 39 4.54 0.18 10.84
N PRO A 40 3.33 -0.10 11.41
CA PRO A 40 3.19 -0.56 12.80
C PRO A 40 3.80 -1.94 13.09
N ARG A 41 4.09 -2.73 12.06
CA ARG A 41 4.74 -4.06 12.15
C ARG A 41 4.06 -4.99 13.15
N HIS A 42 2.74 -5.13 13.02
CA HIS A 42 1.93 -5.91 13.96
C HIS A 42 2.35 -7.39 14.04
N ALA A 43 2.65 -8.03 12.92
CA ALA A 43 3.13 -9.41 12.94
C ALA A 43 4.46 -9.53 13.68
N ALA A 44 5.38 -8.58 13.51
CA ALA A 44 6.63 -8.55 14.28
C ALA A 44 6.36 -8.39 15.78
N LYS A 45 5.46 -7.47 16.16
CA LYS A 45 5.07 -7.22 17.56
C LYS A 45 4.51 -8.48 18.25
N TYR A 46 3.74 -9.30 17.53
CA TYR A 46 3.11 -10.51 18.08
C TYR A 46 3.89 -11.81 17.79
N ALA A 47 5.04 -11.75 17.13
CA ALA A 47 5.78 -12.91 16.64
C ALA A 47 6.19 -13.88 17.76
N SER A 48 6.76 -13.38 18.86
CA SER A 48 7.22 -14.20 19.98
C SER A 48 6.06 -14.96 20.65
N ARG A 49 4.94 -14.27 20.85
CA ARG A 49 3.70 -14.84 21.41
C ARG A 49 3.11 -15.89 20.49
N LEU A 50 3.09 -15.64 19.19
CA LEU A 50 2.63 -16.60 18.18
C LEU A 50 3.50 -17.85 18.17
N ALA A 51 4.83 -17.69 18.11
CA ALA A 51 5.79 -18.80 18.11
C ALA A 51 5.66 -19.67 19.37
N LEU A 52 5.49 -19.06 20.55
CA LEU A 52 5.25 -19.80 21.79
C LEU A 52 3.94 -20.59 21.74
N ALA A 53 2.85 -19.98 21.24
CA ALA A 53 1.56 -20.66 21.12
C ALA A 53 1.63 -21.83 20.13
N GLN A 54 2.34 -21.67 19.01
CA GLN A 54 2.57 -22.72 18.01
C GLN A 54 3.41 -23.87 18.59
N ARG A 55 4.51 -23.58 19.29
CA ARG A 55 5.31 -24.62 20.00
C ARG A 55 4.50 -25.39 21.04
N ARG A 56 3.62 -24.69 21.77
CA ARG A 56 2.74 -25.35 22.75
C ARG A 56 1.69 -26.23 22.07
N LEU A 57 1.17 -25.81 20.91
CA LEU A 57 0.22 -26.58 20.11
C LEU A 57 0.85 -27.86 19.53
N SER A 58 2.08 -27.77 18.99
CA SER A 58 2.74 -28.92 18.37
C SER A 58 2.96 -30.08 19.34
N ARG A 59 3.20 -29.77 20.63
CA ARG A 59 3.37 -30.75 21.71
C ARG A 59 2.06 -31.38 22.22
N LYS A 60 0.89 -31.02 21.68
CA LYS A 60 -0.40 -31.59 22.13
C LYS A 60 -0.81 -32.79 21.30
N GLN A 61 -1.28 -33.85 21.96
CA GLN A 61 -1.83 -35.05 21.34
C GLN A 61 -2.92 -34.70 20.32
N LEU A 62 -2.82 -35.29 19.13
CA LEU A 62 -3.80 -35.14 18.05
C LEU A 62 -5.20 -35.56 18.54
N GLY A 63 -6.25 -34.87 18.10
CA GLY A 63 -7.64 -35.14 18.52
C GLY A 63 -8.02 -34.70 19.94
N SER A 64 -7.06 -34.45 20.85
CA SER A 64 -7.38 -34.11 22.25
C SER A 64 -8.12 -32.77 22.41
N LYS A 65 -9.00 -32.67 23.43
CA LYS A 65 -9.66 -31.41 23.84
C LYS A 65 -8.65 -30.29 24.14
N ASN A 66 -7.48 -30.65 24.69
CA ASN A 66 -6.38 -29.73 24.97
C ASN A 66 -5.72 -29.16 23.70
N ARG A 67 -5.54 -29.99 22.66
CA ARG A 67 -5.07 -29.52 21.35
C ARG A 67 -6.08 -28.56 20.72
N ALA A 68 -7.38 -28.87 20.80
CA ALA A 68 -8.43 -27.97 20.28
C ALA A 68 -8.42 -26.58 20.96
N ARG A 69 -8.19 -26.54 22.28
CA ARG A 69 -8.01 -25.28 23.03
C ARG A 69 -6.74 -24.53 22.59
N ALA A 70 -5.61 -25.22 22.43
CA ALA A 70 -4.37 -24.62 21.95
C ALA A 70 -4.48 -24.07 20.52
N ARG A 71 -5.17 -24.79 19.62
CA ARG A 71 -5.44 -24.35 18.24
C ARG A 71 -6.22 -23.05 18.21
N ARG A 72 -7.28 -22.94 19.03
CA ARG A 72 -8.04 -21.69 19.21
C ARG A 72 -7.17 -20.55 19.71
N LYS A 73 -6.20 -20.80 20.58
CA LYS A 73 -5.26 -19.76 21.07
C LYS A 73 -4.37 -19.23 19.94
N VAL A 74 -3.85 -20.10 19.07
CA VAL A 74 -3.09 -19.70 17.88
C VAL A 74 -3.97 -18.88 16.93
N ALA A 75 -5.19 -19.36 16.63
CA ALA A 75 -6.14 -18.67 15.77
C ALA A 75 -6.48 -17.25 16.29
N ARG A 76 -6.70 -17.08 17.61
CA ARG A 76 -6.94 -15.76 18.21
C ARG A 76 -5.76 -14.79 18.05
N ILE A 77 -4.53 -15.27 18.07
CA ILE A 77 -3.36 -14.41 17.84
C ILE A 77 -3.28 -13.98 16.37
N HIS A 78 -3.53 -14.91 15.43
CA HIS A 78 -3.62 -14.58 14.01
C HIS A 78 -4.74 -13.57 13.72
N ALA A 79 -5.93 -13.77 14.29
CA ALA A 79 -7.04 -12.83 14.19
C ALA A 79 -6.62 -11.45 14.68
N LYS A 80 -6.03 -11.35 15.89
CA LYS A 80 -5.56 -10.06 16.42
C LYS A 80 -4.56 -9.35 15.52
N ILE A 81 -3.61 -10.07 14.92
CA ILE A 81 -2.65 -9.50 13.97
C ILE A 81 -3.38 -8.97 12.74
N SER A 82 -4.28 -9.78 12.16
CA SER A 82 -5.06 -9.43 10.98
C SER A 82 -5.94 -8.22 11.22
N ASP A 83 -6.67 -8.19 12.34
CA ASP A 83 -7.60 -7.12 12.70
C ASP A 83 -6.87 -5.80 12.93
N CYS A 84 -5.72 -5.82 13.63
CA CYS A 84 -4.92 -4.62 13.85
C CYS A 84 -4.37 -4.05 12.53
N ARG A 85 -3.87 -4.92 11.64
CA ARG A 85 -3.41 -4.50 10.32
C ARG A 85 -4.55 -3.93 9.50
N ALA A 86 -5.69 -4.64 9.44
CA ALA A 86 -6.87 -4.18 8.71
C ALA A 86 -7.35 -2.81 9.21
N ASP A 87 -7.48 -2.62 10.53
CA ASP A 87 -7.88 -1.34 11.14
C ASP A 87 -6.95 -0.19 10.72
N GLY A 88 -5.63 -0.40 10.79
CA GLY A 88 -4.64 0.60 10.35
C GLY A 88 -4.78 0.95 8.87
N LEU A 89 -4.84 -0.07 8.00
CA LEU A 89 -5.02 0.14 6.55
C LEU A 89 -6.34 0.84 6.24
N HIS A 90 -7.42 0.49 6.94
CA HIS A 90 -8.74 1.09 6.71
C HIS A 90 -8.76 2.59 7.08
N LYS A 91 -8.14 2.95 8.20
CA LYS A 91 -8.03 4.34 8.65
C LYS A 91 -7.18 5.17 7.69
N LEU A 92 -6.02 4.66 7.30
CA LEU A 92 -5.10 5.37 6.40
C LEU A 92 -5.68 5.55 5.00
N SER A 93 -6.26 4.49 4.40
CA SER A 93 -6.88 4.60 3.08
C SER A 93 -8.11 5.51 3.11
N ARG A 94 -8.91 5.49 4.18
CA ARG A 94 -10.05 6.43 4.33
C ARG A 94 -9.58 7.88 4.44
N ARG A 95 -8.51 8.13 5.20
CA ARG A 95 -7.90 9.47 5.32
C ARG A 95 -7.46 9.98 3.94
N LEU A 96 -6.69 9.19 3.21
CA LEU A 96 -6.20 9.57 1.87
C LEU A 96 -7.33 9.88 0.89
N ILE A 97 -8.38 9.04 0.84
CA ILE A 97 -9.53 9.23 -0.04
C ILE A 97 -10.37 10.46 0.33
N ASN A 98 -10.53 10.74 1.63
CA ASN A 98 -11.32 11.89 2.04
C ASN A 98 -10.61 13.21 1.72
N GLU A 99 -9.29 13.26 1.90
CA GLU A 99 -8.48 14.48 1.77
C GLU A 99 -8.09 14.80 0.32
N ASN A 100 -8.10 13.83 -0.60
CA ASN A 100 -7.54 13.98 -1.95
C ASN A 100 -8.52 13.55 -3.04
N GLN A 101 -8.52 14.28 -4.15
CA GLN A 101 -9.29 13.96 -5.35
C GLN A 101 -8.64 12.86 -6.18
N VAL A 102 -7.32 12.90 -6.23
CA VAL A 102 -6.49 11.93 -6.96
C VAL A 102 -5.36 11.46 -6.03
N VAL A 103 -5.17 10.15 -5.98
CA VAL A 103 -4.03 9.53 -5.30
C VAL A 103 -3.26 8.68 -6.30
N CYS A 104 -2.00 9.04 -6.53
CA CYS A 104 -1.08 8.33 -7.43
C CYS A 104 -0.17 7.40 -6.62
N ALA A 105 0.01 6.16 -7.07
CA ALA A 105 0.90 5.18 -6.44
C ALA A 105 1.62 4.35 -7.51
N GLU A 106 2.73 3.71 -7.17
CA GLU A 106 3.37 2.72 -8.05
C GLU A 106 2.77 1.31 -7.90
N THR A 107 2.71 0.54 -8.99
CA THR A 107 2.23 -0.85 -8.93
C THR A 107 3.29 -1.82 -8.39
N LEU A 108 3.17 -2.28 -7.15
CA LEU A 108 4.12 -3.24 -6.59
C LEU A 108 3.94 -4.68 -7.09
N ALA A 109 5.06 -5.38 -7.32
CA ALA A 109 5.11 -6.80 -7.67
C ALA A 109 4.88 -7.72 -6.45
N VAL A 110 3.87 -7.46 -5.61
CA VAL A 110 3.78 -8.02 -4.25
C VAL A 110 3.91 -9.55 -4.21
N LYS A 111 3.27 -10.26 -5.16
CA LYS A 111 3.38 -11.73 -5.27
C LYS A 111 4.83 -12.19 -5.43
N ASN A 112 5.59 -11.56 -6.34
CA ASN A 112 6.99 -11.88 -6.57
C ASN A 112 7.86 -11.47 -5.38
N MET A 113 7.57 -10.35 -4.74
CA MET A 113 8.31 -9.88 -3.57
C MET A 113 8.14 -10.82 -2.36
N LEU A 114 6.98 -11.47 -2.23
CA LEU A 114 6.73 -12.48 -1.19
C LEU A 114 7.57 -13.75 -1.36
N CYS A 115 8.12 -14.02 -2.55
CA CYS A 115 9.07 -15.12 -2.76
C CYS A 115 10.43 -14.87 -2.09
N ASN A 116 10.74 -13.63 -1.66
CA ASN A 116 11.97 -13.32 -0.96
C ASN A 116 11.94 -13.84 0.49
N PRO A 117 12.78 -14.82 0.87
CA PRO A 117 12.71 -15.44 2.19
C PRO A 117 13.08 -14.48 3.34
N LYS A 118 13.88 -13.44 3.07
CA LYS A 118 14.32 -12.46 4.09
C LYS A 118 13.26 -11.40 4.35
N LEU A 119 12.52 -10.97 3.32
CA LEU A 119 11.59 -9.84 3.41
C LEU A 119 10.12 -10.24 3.41
N SER A 120 9.78 -11.47 3.01
CA SER A 120 8.39 -11.96 2.86
C SER A 120 7.52 -11.65 4.08
N LYS A 121 8.03 -11.87 5.30
CA LYS A 121 7.30 -11.57 6.54
C LYS A 121 6.98 -10.08 6.69
N ALA A 122 7.96 -9.21 6.42
CA ALA A 122 7.78 -7.76 6.53
C ALA A 122 6.83 -7.23 5.44
N ILE A 123 6.94 -7.76 4.21
CA ILE A 123 6.05 -7.41 3.09
C ILE A 123 4.61 -7.85 3.39
N ALA A 124 4.42 -9.08 3.88
CA ALA A 124 3.10 -9.57 4.28
C ALA A 124 2.51 -8.78 5.46
N ASP A 125 3.35 -8.26 6.36
CA ASP A 125 2.92 -7.42 7.48
C ASP A 125 2.53 -6.00 7.03
N ALA A 126 3.24 -5.43 6.04
CA ALA A 126 2.91 -4.13 5.45
C ALA A 126 1.54 -4.13 4.76
N GLY A 127 1.20 -5.22 4.05
CA GLY A 127 -0.14 -5.40 3.49
C GLY A 127 -0.47 -4.48 2.30
N TRP A 128 0.53 -4.07 1.51
CA TRP A 128 0.33 -3.12 0.40
C TRP A 128 -0.75 -3.53 -0.60
N GLY A 129 -0.84 -4.82 -0.95
CA GLY A 129 -1.89 -5.28 -1.88
C GLY A 129 -3.30 -5.04 -1.35
N GLU A 130 -3.51 -5.23 -0.05
CA GLU A 130 -4.78 -4.92 0.59
C GLU A 130 -4.99 -3.39 0.72
N PHE A 131 -3.91 -2.64 0.98
CA PHE A 131 -3.97 -1.18 1.05
C PHE A 131 -4.41 -0.56 -0.28
N VAL A 132 -3.81 -0.98 -1.40
CA VAL A 132 -4.18 -0.52 -2.75
C VAL A 132 -5.62 -0.94 -3.07
N ARG A 133 -6.00 -2.19 -2.81
CA ARG A 133 -7.40 -2.64 -2.97
C ARG A 133 -8.38 -1.76 -2.19
N GLN A 134 -8.01 -1.35 -0.97
CA GLN A 134 -8.84 -0.45 -0.15
C GLN A 134 -8.92 0.97 -0.70
N LEU A 135 -7.83 1.50 -1.23
CA LEU A 135 -7.83 2.79 -1.92
C LEU A 135 -8.75 2.74 -3.14
N GLU A 136 -8.67 1.69 -3.96
CA GLU A 136 -9.47 1.53 -5.18
C GLU A 136 -10.98 1.52 -4.87
N TYR A 137 -11.45 0.61 -4.01
CA TYR A 137 -12.91 0.55 -3.76
C TYR A 137 -13.42 1.78 -3.02
N LYS A 138 -12.65 2.35 -2.07
CA LYS A 138 -13.08 3.57 -1.35
C LYS A 138 -13.05 4.78 -2.26
N GLY A 139 -12.10 4.84 -3.17
CA GLY A 139 -12.02 5.88 -4.19
C GLY A 139 -13.22 5.82 -5.12
N GLY A 140 -13.55 4.63 -5.64
CA GLY A 140 -14.76 4.40 -6.42
C GLY A 140 -16.04 4.83 -5.71
N TRP A 141 -16.16 4.52 -4.40
CA TRP A 141 -17.31 4.97 -3.61
C TRP A 141 -17.35 6.49 -3.41
N ALA A 142 -16.21 7.11 -3.13
CA ALA A 142 -16.15 8.53 -2.79
C ALA A 142 -16.03 9.46 -4.01
N GLY A 143 -16.05 8.93 -5.24
CA GLY A 143 -15.82 9.73 -6.46
C GLY A 143 -14.38 10.25 -6.58
N ARG A 144 -13.40 9.47 -6.09
CA ARG A 144 -11.96 9.77 -6.18
C ARG A 144 -11.26 8.85 -7.17
N GLN A 145 -10.15 9.31 -7.74
CA GLN A 145 -9.35 8.53 -8.67
C GLN A 145 -8.10 7.97 -7.98
N ILE A 146 -7.85 6.68 -8.20
CA ILE A 146 -6.60 6.02 -7.83
C ILE A 146 -5.85 5.73 -9.13
N VAL A 147 -4.67 6.33 -9.27
CA VAL A 147 -3.83 6.15 -10.46
C VAL A 147 -2.64 5.31 -10.07
N GLN A 148 -2.48 4.18 -10.73
CA GLN A 148 -1.29 3.37 -10.59
C GLN A 148 -0.36 3.62 -11.77
N ILE A 149 0.91 3.92 -11.48
CA ILE A 149 1.96 4.03 -12.49
C ILE A 149 2.79 2.76 -12.56
N ASP A 150 3.45 2.56 -13.70
CA ASP A 150 4.36 1.44 -13.89
C ASP A 150 5.51 1.45 -12.89
N ARG A 151 5.85 0.27 -12.37
CA ARG A 151 6.87 0.06 -11.33
C ARG A 151 8.31 0.29 -11.79
N TRP A 152 8.54 0.26 -13.09
CA TRP A 152 9.86 0.49 -13.68
C TRP A 152 10.12 1.98 -13.90
N TYR A 153 9.11 2.82 -13.71
CA TYR A 153 9.29 4.26 -13.70
C TYR A 153 10.34 4.64 -12.63
N PRO A 154 11.39 5.39 -12.99
CA PRO A 154 12.53 5.66 -12.11
C PRO A 154 12.22 6.75 -11.06
N SER A 155 11.09 6.64 -10.35
CA SER A 155 10.56 7.62 -9.41
C SER A 155 11.60 8.12 -8.41
N SER A 156 12.37 7.22 -7.81
CA SER A 156 13.39 7.55 -6.81
C SER A 156 14.71 8.10 -7.40
N LYS A 157 15.03 7.78 -8.66
CA LYS A 157 16.28 8.18 -9.34
C LYS A 157 16.14 9.48 -10.14
N ARG A 158 14.91 9.81 -10.56
CA ARG A 158 14.61 11.02 -11.31
C ARG A 158 14.57 12.20 -10.36
N CYS A 159 15.23 13.30 -10.69
CA CYS A 159 15.12 14.55 -9.97
C CYS A 159 13.74 15.15 -10.22
N SER A 160 12.97 15.40 -9.16
CA SER A 160 11.66 16.06 -9.27
C SER A 160 11.74 17.55 -9.64
N CYS A 161 12.93 18.17 -9.55
CA CYS A 161 13.15 19.57 -9.90
C CYS A 161 13.47 19.75 -11.40
N CYS A 162 14.50 19.07 -11.92
CA CYS A 162 14.95 19.24 -13.31
C CYS A 162 14.69 18.03 -14.23
N GLY A 163 14.28 16.88 -13.70
CA GLY A 163 14.03 15.67 -14.49
C GLY A 163 15.27 14.81 -14.79
N HIS A 164 16.47 15.22 -14.38
CA HIS A 164 17.69 14.39 -14.49
C HIS A 164 17.46 13.00 -13.87
N THR A 165 17.87 11.93 -14.54
CA THR A 165 17.70 10.56 -14.02
C THR A 165 19.05 9.95 -13.75
N LEU A 166 19.32 9.64 -12.48
CA LEU A 166 20.55 8.95 -12.09
C LEU A 166 20.62 7.56 -12.72
N GLU A 167 21.80 7.17 -13.18
CA GLU A 167 22.06 5.80 -13.66
C GLU A 167 21.88 4.78 -12.53
N ARG A 168 22.47 5.06 -11.36
CA ARG A 168 22.46 4.18 -10.19
C ARG A 168 22.14 4.94 -8.91
N LEU A 169 21.20 4.38 -8.13
CA LEU A 169 20.86 4.84 -6.78
C LEU A 169 20.68 3.63 -5.85
N PRO A 170 21.74 3.23 -5.11
CA PRO A 170 21.69 2.12 -4.16
C PRO A 170 20.58 2.28 -3.12
N LEU A 171 20.00 1.17 -2.61
CA LEU A 171 18.83 1.19 -1.71
C LEU A 171 19.09 1.87 -0.35
N ASP A 172 20.33 1.83 0.12
CA ASP A 172 20.83 2.41 1.36
C ASP A 172 21.01 3.93 1.29
N VAL A 173 21.14 4.49 0.09
CA VAL A 173 21.16 5.95 -0.11
C VAL A 173 19.74 6.48 0.10
N ARG A 174 19.56 7.29 1.15
CA ARG A 174 18.27 7.92 1.52
C ARG A 174 18.22 9.42 1.21
N ARG A 175 19.38 10.05 1.05
CA ARG A 175 19.52 11.44 0.61
C ARG A 175 20.56 11.53 -0.50
N TRP A 176 20.31 12.38 -1.49
CA TRP A 176 21.22 12.58 -2.62
C TRP A 176 21.04 13.98 -3.22
N SER A 177 22.10 14.51 -3.79
CA SER A 177 22.11 15.79 -4.49
C SER A 177 22.01 15.56 -6.00
N CYS A 178 21.15 16.32 -6.69
CA CYS A 178 21.06 16.23 -8.14
C CYS A 178 22.32 16.81 -8.81
N PRO A 179 23.02 16.07 -9.68
CA PRO A 179 24.24 16.56 -10.32
C PRO A 179 23.99 17.68 -11.35
N GLU A 180 22.76 17.84 -11.85
CA GLU A 180 22.42 18.90 -12.82
C GLU A 180 21.93 20.19 -12.15
N CYS A 181 21.03 20.11 -11.17
CA CYS A 181 20.39 21.28 -10.56
C CYS A 181 20.74 21.50 -9.09
N ALA A 182 21.64 20.69 -8.52
CA ALA A 182 22.11 20.75 -7.13
C ALA A 182 21.01 20.66 -6.05
N THR A 183 19.79 20.26 -6.41
CA THR A 183 18.70 20.10 -5.45
C THR A 183 18.96 18.89 -4.56
N GLU A 184 18.86 19.08 -3.25
CA GLU A 184 18.94 18.01 -2.26
C GLU A 184 17.61 17.28 -2.15
N HIS A 185 17.65 15.95 -2.27
CA HIS A 185 16.48 15.11 -2.21
C HIS A 185 16.50 14.18 -1.01
N ASP A 186 15.38 14.14 -0.29
CA ASP A 186 14.98 12.91 0.39
C ASP A 186 14.43 11.93 -0.65
N ARG A 187 14.96 10.71 -0.66
CA ARG A 187 14.63 9.70 -1.67
C ARG A 187 13.13 9.39 -1.75
N ASP A 188 12.49 9.14 -0.60
CA ASP A 188 11.12 8.64 -0.56
C ASP A 188 10.14 9.78 -0.90
N VAL A 189 10.44 11.01 -0.45
CA VAL A 189 9.65 12.22 -0.82
C VAL A 189 9.80 12.54 -2.30
N ASN A 190 11.03 12.52 -2.84
CA ASN A 190 11.28 12.74 -4.26
C ASN A 190 10.57 11.69 -5.13
N ALA A 191 10.59 10.42 -4.72
CA ALA A 191 9.84 9.36 -5.38
C ALA A 191 8.34 9.68 -5.41
N ALA A 192 7.75 10.06 -4.27
CA ALA A 192 6.34 10.42 -4.19
C ALA A 192 5.97 11.63 -5.06
N ILE A 193 6.83 12.66 -5.16
CA ILE A 193 6.63 13.81 -6.06
C ILE A 193 6.64 13.37 -7.53
N ASN A 194 7.60 12.53 -7.93
CA ASN A 194 7.67 12.01 -9.29
C ASN A 194 6.50 11.08 -9.63
N ILE A 195 6.03 10.28 -8.65
CA ILE A 195 4.85 9.42 -8.81
C ILE A 195 3.59 10.27 -9.04
N LYS A 196 3.43 11.35 -8.27
CA LYS A 196 2.35 12.33 -8.47
C LYS A 196 2.38 12.89 -9.90
N ALA A 197 3.54 13.36 -10.35
CA ALA A 197 3.70 13.95 -11.67
C ALA A 197 3.39 12.94 -12.80
N ALA A 198 3.93 11.72 -12.71
CA ALA A 198 3.67 10.66 -13.68
C ALA A 198 2.20 10.24 -13.71
N GLY A 199 1.56 10.08 -12.54
CA GLY A 199 0.14 9.72 -12.47
C GLY A 199 -0.77 10.81 -13.04
N LEU A 200 -0.44 12.09 -12.84
CA LEU A 200 -1.16 13.20 -13.47
C LEU A 200 -1.00 13.21 -15.00
N ALA A 201 0.18 12.87 -15.51
CA ALA A 201 0.40 12.73 -16.95
C ALA A 201 -0.44 11.59 -17.55
N VAL A 202 -0.52 10.43 -16.87
CA VAL A 202 -1.39 9.31 -17.26
C VAL A 202 -2.86 9.74 -17.34
N LEU A 203 -3.34 10.49 -16.34
CA LEU A 203 -4.72 11.01 -16.35
C LEU A 203 -4.98 11.99 -17.51
N ALA A 204 -4.03 12.88 -17.80
CA ALA A 204 -4.17 13.89 -18.84
C ALA A 204 -4.15 13.29 -20.26
N LEU A 205 -3.37 12.23 -20.47
CA LEU A 205 -3.22 11.58 -21.78
C LEU A 205 -4.29 10.53 -22.06
N GLY A 206 -5.10 10.15 -21.07
CA GLY A 206 -6.19 9.18 -21.23
C GLY A 206 -5.73 7.74 -21.54
N GLU A 207 -4.43 7.47 -21.46
CA GLU A 207 -3.87 6.15 -21.77
C GLU A 207 -3.93 5.25 -20.53
N ASN A 208 -4.83 4.25 -20.58
CA ASN A 208 -4.84 3.12 -19.66
C ASN A 208 -3.60 2.24 -19.89
N VAL A 209 -2.43 2.65 -19.39
CA VAL A 209 -1.21 1.82 -19.45
C VAL A 209 -1.20 0.86 -18.26
N SER A 210 -2.17 -0.06 -18.23
CA SER A 210 -2.15 -1.33 -17.49
C SER A 210 -3.41 -2.14 -17.81
N GLY A 211 -3.24 -3.32 -18.40
CA GLY A 211 -4.32 -4.23 -18.77
C GLY A 211 -5.17 -4.70 -17.59
N MET A 212 -6.25 -3.97 -17.30
CA MET A 212 -7.40 -4.45 -16.56
C MET A 212 -8.66 -4.17 -17.36
N GLY A 213 -9.47 -5.22 -17.52
CA GLY A 213 -10.57 -5.30 -18.48
C GLY A 213 -11.56 -4.13 -18.39
N GLN A 214 -12.05 -3.76 -19.57
CA GLN A 214 -13.18 -2.86 -19.73
C GLN A 214 -14.32 -3.28 -18.79
N VAL A 215 -14.70 -2.41 -17.87
CA VAL A 215 -16.06 -2.44 -17.35
C VAL A 215 -16.93 -1.89 -18.48
N SER A 216 -17.59 -2.79 -19.19
CA SER A 216 -18.60 -2.45 -20.18
C SER A 216 -19.71 -1.67 -19.49
N MET A 217 -19.76 -0.35 -19.71
CA MET A 217 -20.96 0.43 -19.47
C MET A 217 -21.94 0.13 -20.61
N SER A 218 -22.77 -0.89 -20.44
CA SER A 218 -23.99 -1.02 -21.24
C SER A 218 -25.02 -0.02 -20.69
N CYS A 219 -25.01 1.20 -21.22
CA CYS A 219 -26.16 2.09 -21.10
C CYS A 219 -27.23 1.60 -22.09
N SER A 220 -28.28 0.97 -21.57
CA SER A 220 -29.48 0.67 -22.35
C SER A 220 -30.48 1.80 -22.14
N ARG A 221 -30.71 2.62 -23.17
CA ARG A 221 -32.02 3.15 -23.58
C ARG A 221 -31.97 3.47 -25.06
#